data_AF-W2M3F2-F1
#
_entry.id   AF-W2M3F2-F1
#
_cell.length_a   1.000
_cell.length_b   1.000
_cell.length_c   1.000
_cell.angle_alpha   90.00
_cell.angle_beta   90.00
_cell.angle_gamma   90.00
#
_symmetry.space_group_name_H-M   'P 1'
#
loop_
_entity.id
_entity.type
_entity.pdbx_description
1 polymer ?
#
loop_
_entity_poly.entity_id
_entity_poly.type
_entity_poly.pdbx_seq_one_letter_code
_entity_poly.pdbx_strand_id
1 'polypeptide(L)'
;MTEVPADVYEIPGLQTLGLGQLNLNELPRNVMNPAASLIAIFLDGTNISYFWPWMDDSVTMETWGILIAPLTPYCSDLEAIKTGLTYAFSAPPSPDYARMRMDPSKANLPSINYVDSCDPYSRAHIHGSSMPRSLPIEEAAVEYGFSRLDYLGFTP
;
A
#
# COMPACT_ATOMS: atom_id res chain seq x y z
N MET A 1 -7.62 -14.32 -8.01
CA MET A 1 -6.17 -14.48 -7.80
C MET A 1 -5.90 -14.20 -6.32
N THR A 2 -5.17 -15.07 -5.64
CA THR A 2 -4.94 -15.01 -4.18
C THR A 2 -3.46 -15.02 -3.79
N GLU A 3 -2.59 -15.25 -4.77
CA GLU A 3 -1.14 -15.24 -4.62
C GLU A 3 -0.51 -14.62 -5.88
N VAL A 4 0.67 -14.03 -5.72
CA VAL A 4 1.48 -13.50 -6.82
C VAL A 4 2.85 -14.17 -6.75
N PRO A 5 3.29 -14.82 -7.83
CA PRO A 5 4.63 -15.39 -7.90
C PRO A 5 5.75 -14.35 -7.70
N ALA A 6 6.86 -14.75 -7.06
CA ALA A 6 7.97 -13.86 -6.75
C ALA A 6 8.65 -13.27 -8.00
N ASP A 7 8.74 -14.06 -9.07
CA ASP A 7 9.34 -13.70 -10.35
C ASP A 7 8.65 -12.49 -11.02
N VAL A 8 7.37 -12.23 -10.70
CA VAL A 8 6.66 -11.02 -11.15
C VAL A 8 7.35 -9.75 -10.65
N TYR A 9 7.92 -9.76 -9.44
CA TYR A 9 8.60 -8.62 -8.84
C TYR A 9 10.03 -8.44 -9.38
N GLU A 10 10.57 -9.45 -10.06
CA GLU A 10 11.97 -9.50 -10.53
C GLU A 10 12.09 -9.22 -12.04
N ILE A 11 10.98 -8.93 -12.73
CA ILE A 11 10.96 -8.66 -14.17
C ILE A 11 11.84 -7.43 -14.49
N PRO A 12 12.91 -7.58 -15.29
CA PRO A 12 13.77 -6.46 -15.65
C PRO A 12 12.99 -5.38 -16.41
N GLY A 13 13.15 -4.11 -15.99
CA GLY A 13 12.46 -2.98 -16.62
C GLY A 13 11.00 -2.79 -16.16
N LEU A 14 10.50 -3.60 -15.24
CA LEU A 14 9.19 -3.39 -14.61
C LEU A 14 9.20 -2.06 -13.86
N GLN A 15 8.27 -1.16 -14.21
CA GLN A 15 8.13 0.15 -13.56
C GLN A 15 6.96 0.19 -12.59
N THR A 16 5.86 -0.49 -12.92
CA THR A 16 4.64 -0.41 -12.13
C THR A 16 4.01 -1.78 -12.02
N LEU A 17 3.61 -2.15 -10.80
CA LEU A 17 2.93 -3.40 -10.53
C LEU A 17 1.54 -3.13 -9.92
N GLY A 18 0.50 -3.43 -10.69
CA GLY A 18 -0.89 -3.27 -10.27
C GLY A 18 -1.48 -4.57 -9.73
N LEU A 19 -1.79 -4.61 -8.43
CA LEU A 19 -2.33 -5.78 -7.72
C LEU A 19 -3.54 -5.45 -6.85
N GLY A 20 -4.07 -4.23 -6.97
CA GLY A 20 -5.26 -3.78 -6.25
C GLY A 20 -6.50 -4.60 -6.61
N GLN A 21 -7.48 -4.60 -5.71
CA GLN A 21 -8.78 -5.28 -5.84
C GLN A 21 -8.67 -6.80 -6.02
N LEU A 22 -7.51 -7.38 -5.67
CA LEU A 22 -7.30 -8.81 -5.63
C LEU A 22 -7.48 -9.33 -4.20
N ASN A 23 -7.85 -10.60 -4.05
CA ASN A 23 -8.01 -11.27 -2.76
C ASN A 23 -6.65 -11.71 -2.18
N LEU A 24 -5.65 -10.84 -2.23
CA LEU A 24 -4.30 -11.08 -1.70
C LEU A 24 -4.31 -10.86 -0.18
N ASN A 25 -3.85 -11.86 0.56
CA ASN A 25 -3.65 -11.74 2.01
C ASN A 25 -2.17 -11.49 2.36
N GLU A 26 -1.26 -11.85 1.45
CA GLU A 26 0.18 -11.68 1.61
C GLU A 26 0.85 -11.49 0.25
N LEU A 27 2.03 -10.88 0.28
CA LEU A 27 2.97 -10.85 -0.84
C LEU A 27 3.86 -12.11 -0.79
N PRO A 28 4.58 -12.46 -1.87
CA PRO A 28 5.55 -13.55 -1.81
C PRO A 28 6.59 -13.32 -0.71
N ARG A 29 6.81 -14.34 0.12
CA ARG A 29 7.73 -14.27 1.26
C ARG A 29 9.17 -13.98 0.86
N ASN A 30 9.58 -14.50 -0.30
CA ASN A 30 10.95 -14.37 -0.79
C ASN A 30 10.94 -13.75 -2.19
N VAL A 31 11.43 -12.51 -2.29
CA VAL A 31 11.82 -11.86 -3.55
C VAL A 31 13.30 -11.56 -3.41
N MET A 32 14.13 -12.12 -4.29
CA MET A 32 15.59 -12.03 -4.19
C MET A 32 16.12 -10.77 -4.84
N ASN A 33 15.58 -10.42 -6.01
CA ASN A 33 16.06 -9.29 -6.80
C ASN A 33 14.87 -8.47 -7.32
N PRO A 34 14.20 -7.66 -6.46
CA PRO A 34 13.17 -6.75 -6.92
C PRO A 34 13.69 -5.89 -8.08
N ALA A 35 12.84 -5.66 -9.08
CA ALA A 35 13.21 -4.87 -10.25
C ALA A 35 13.69 -3.47 -9.83
N ALA A 36 14.94 -3.15 -10.09
CA ALA A 36 15.53 -1.84 -9.75
C ALA A 36 14.85 -0.66 -10.46
N SER A 37 14.06 -0.93 -11.50
CA SER A 37 13.26 0.06 -12.23
C SER A 37 11.88 0.29 -11.62
N LEU A 38 11.49 -0.46 -10.58
CA LEU A 38 10.15 -0.40 -10.01
C LEU A 38 9.94 0.94 -9.30
N ILE A 39 8.91 1.67 -9.69
CA ILE A 39 8.58 2.99 -9.14
C ILE A 39 7.24 3.02 -8.41
N ALA A 40 6.40 1.99 -8.57
CA ALA A 40 5.14 1.90 -7.84
C ALA A 40 4.61 0.47 -7.73
N ILE A 41 4.04 0.14 -6.57
CA ILE A 41 3.20 -1.05 -6.37
C ILE A 41 1.83 -0.60 -5.85
N PHE A 42 0.77 -1.04 -6.52
CA PHE A 42 -0.61 -0.77 -6.12
C PHE A 42 -1.21 -2.01 -5.47
N LEU A 43 -1.61 -1.91 -4.21
CA LEU A 43 -2.23 -2.96 -3.39
C LEU A 43 -3.62 -2.54 -2.89
N ASP A 44 -4.22 -1.51 -3.48
CA ASP A 44 -5.47 -0.93 -3.02
C ASP A 44 -6.59 -1.97 -2.90
N GLY A 45 -7.31 -1.98 -1.78
CA GLY A 45 -8.43 -2.90 -1.56
C GLY A 45 -8.07 -4.39 -1.52
N THR A 46 -6.82 -4.73 -1.23
CA THR A 46 -6.41 -6.11 -0.89
C THR A 46 -6.58 -6.38 0.62
N ASN A 47 -6.40 -7.62 1.05
CA ASN A 47 -6.47 -8.01 2.46
C ASN A 47 -5.09 -8.00 3.16
N ILE A 48 -4.11 -7.29 2.59
CA ILE A 48 -2.75 -7.25 3.11
C ILE A 48 -2.72 -6.50 4.45
N SER A 49 -2.23 -7.19 5.48
CA SER A 49 -2.12 -6.66 6.84
C SER A 49 -0.68 -6.60 7.36
N TYR A 50 0.28 -7.18 6.63
CA TYR A 50 1.69 -7.19 6.99
C TYR A 50 2.59 -7.29 5.75
N PHE A 51 3.87 -6.99 5.94
CA PHE A 51 4.88 -7.07 4.88
C PHE A 51 6.08 -7.94 5.27
N TRP A 52 6.72 -8.50 4.25
CA TRP A 52 7.96 -9.26 4.37
C TRP A 52 9.20 -8.35 4.30
N PRO A 53 10.36 -8.78 4.83
CA PRO A 53 11.54 -7.92 4.98
C PRO A 53 12.02 -7.22 3.70
N TRP A 54 11.91 -7.88 2.54
CA TRP A 54 12.34 -7.31 1.25
C TRP A 54 11.55 -6.04 0.87
N MET A 55 10.38 -5.82 1.46
CA MET A 55 9.62 -4.59 1.24
C MET A 55 10.34 -3.38 1.85
N ASP A 56 11.01 -3.53 3.00
CA ASP A 56 11.67 -2.42 3.70
C ASP A 56 12.84 -1.81 2.90
N ASP A 57 13.32 -2.49 1.86
CA ASP A 57 14.35 -1.94 0.96
C ASP A 57 13.90 -0.61 0.34
N SER A 58 12.60 -0.46 0.03
CA SER A 58 12.07 0.82 -0.48
C SER A 58 12.14 1.94 0.57
N VAL A 59 12.00 1.61 1.85
CA VAL A 59 12.02 2.58 2.98
C VAL A 59 13.46 2.98 3.31
N THR A 60 14.41 2.05 3.15
CA THR A 60 15.78 2.19 3.68
C THR A 60 16.79 2.59 2.62
N MET A 61 16.59 2.21 1.36
CA MET A 61 17.55 2.42 0.29
C MET A 61 17.06 3.38 -0.79
N GLU A 62 15.79 3.84 -0.71
CA GLU A 62 15.10 4.64 -1.75
C GLU A 62 15.24 4.02 -3.16
N THR A 63 15.46 2.69 -3.21
CA THR A 63 15.86 1.96 -4.43
C THR A 63 14.72 1.77 -5.42
N TRP A 64 13.49 1.73 -4.92
CA TRP A 64 12.28 1.54 -5.71
C TRP A 64 11.12 2.29 -5.05
N GLY A 65 10.14 2.71 -5.86
CA GLY A 65 9.26 3.85 -5.52
C GLY A 65 8.09 3.59 -4.55
N ILE A 66 6.92 4.16 -4.84
CA ILE A 66 5.82 4.37 -3.88
C ILE A 66 4.91 3.12 -3.77
N LEU A 67 4.64 2.69 -2.54
CA LEU A 67 3.60 1.72 -2.21
C LEU A 67 2.26 2.43 -2.07
N ILE A 68 1.24 2.00 -2.80
CA ILE A 68 -0.10 2.59 -2.76
C ILE A 68 -1.04 1.49 -2.27
N ALA A 69 -1.40 1.53 -0.99
CA ALA A 69 -2.17 0.46 -0.34
C ALA A 69 -3.44 0.96 0.39
N PRO A 70 -4.19 1.95 -0.13
CA PRO A 70 -5.41 2.40 0.52
C PRO A 70 -6.42 1.24 0.65
N LEU A 71 -7.28 1.31 1.65
CA LEU A 71 -8.31 0.28 1.92
C LEU A 71 -7.76 -1.12 2.26
N THR A 72 -6.47 -1.23 2.58
CA THR A 72 -5.90 -2.47 3.15
C THR A 72 -5.96 -2.43 4.67
N PRO A 73 -6.06 -3.59 5.36
CA PRO A 73 -5.94 -3.65 6.81
C PRO A 73 -4.65 -3.00 7.34
N TYR A 74 -3.53 -3.15 6.62
CA TYR A 74 -2.28 -2.47 6.95
C TYR A 74 -2.44 -0.95 7.06
N CYS A 75 -3.06 -0.33 6.06
CA CYS A 75 -3.25 1.12 6.06
C CYS A 75 -4.21 1.59 7.15
N SER A 76 -5.27 0.83 7.42
CA SER A 76 -6.17 1.12 8.55
C SER A 76 -5.43 1.10 9.88
N ASP A 77 -4.58 0.09 10.12
CA ASP A 77 -3.77 0.00 11.33
C ASP A 77 -2.75 1.14 11.41
N LEU A 78 -2.06 1.43 10.30
CA LEU A 78 -1.06 2.49 10.24
C LEU A 78 -1.66 3.87 10.55
N GLU A 79 -2.85 4.19 10.05
CA GLU A 79 -3.57 5.41 10.37
C GLU A 79 -4.01 5.46 11.85
N ALA A 80 -4.49 4.35 12.39
CA ALA A 80 -4.84 4.24 13.80
C ALA A 80 -3.62 4.43 14.71
N ILE A 81 -2.45 3.90 14.33
CA ILE A 81 -1.17 4.11 15.05
C ILE A 81 -0.73 5.57 14.99
N LYS A 82 -0.80 6.18 13.79
CA LYS A 82 -0.44 7.60 13.59
C LYS A 82 -1.25 8.52 14.48
N THR A 83 -2.58 8.32 14.51
CA THR A 83 -3.53 9.10 15.31
C THR A 83 -3.52 8.73 16.80
N GLY A 84 -2.88 7.62 17.18
CA GLY A 84 -2.80 7.14 18.56
C GLY A 84 -4.06 6.42 19.05
N LEU A 85 -4.93 5.98 18.12
CA LEU A 85 -6.10 5.14 18.41
C LEU A 85 -5.70 3.72 18.82
N THR A 86 -4.59 3.20 18.29
CA THR A 86 -3.99 1.92 18.66
C THR A 86 -2.47 2.05 18.81
N TYR A 87 -1.85 1.07 19.46
CA TYR A 87 -0.41 0.98 19.68
C TYR A 87 0.23 -0.26 19.03
N ALA A 88 -0.54 -1.01 18.26
CA ALA A 88 -0.10 -2.22 17.59
C ALA A 88 -0.89 -2.45 16.30
N PHE A 89 -0.26 -3.14 15.35
CA PHE A 89 -0.93 -3.70 14.17
C PHE A 89 -1.88 -4.83 14.60
N SER A 90 -2.96 -5.02 13.84
CA SER A 90 -3.92 -6.11 14.04
C SER A 90 -3.37 -7.46 13.60
N ALA A 91 -2.40 -7.48 12.67
CA ALA A 91 -1.68 -8.69 12.28
C ALA A 91 -0.93 -9.29 13.48
N PRO A 92 -0.93 -10.63 13.67
CA PRO A 92 -0.18 -11.28 14.74
C PRO A 92 1.31 -10.89 14.68
N PRO A 93 1.93 -10.50 15.80
CA PRO A 93 3.33 -10.09 15.81
C PRO A 93 4.22 -11.27 15.39
N SER A 94 5.20 -10.99 14.52
CA SER A 94 6.15 -11.98 14.03
C SER A 94 7.54 -11.36 13.87
N PRO A 95 8.61 -12.03 14.31
CA PRO A 95 9.98 -11.56 14.09
C PRO A 95 10.41 -11.61 12.62
N ASP A 96 9.64 -12.31 11.78
CA ASP A 96 9.92 -12.51 10.36
C ASP A 96 9.37 -11.37 9.48
N TYR A 97 8.56 -10.47 10.05
CA TYR A 97 7.99 -9.37 9.28
C TYR A 97 8.98 -8.23 9.06
N ALA A 98 8.66 -7.40 8.07
CA ALA A 98 9.30 -6.13 7.79
C ALA A 98 9.43 -5.28 9.06
N ARG A 99 10.66 -4.96 9.46
CA ARG A 99 10.93 -4.24 10.71
C ARG A 99 10.60 -2.77 10.62
N MET A 100 10.74 -2.15 9.45
CA MET A 100 10.39 -0.74 9.30
C MET A 100 8.88 -0.59 9.23
N ARG A 101 8.21 -1.33 8.34
CA ARG A 101 6.75 -1.23 8.15
C ARG A 101 5.91 -1.83 9.26
N MET A 102 6.39 -2.86 9.96
CA MET A 102 5.66 -3.54 11.04
C MET A 102 6.16 -3.18 12.45
N ASP A 103 6.92 -2.10 12.59
CA ASP A 103 7.18 -1.48 13.89
C ASP A 103 6.12 -0.41 14.18
N PRO A 104 5.27 -0.60 15.21
CA PRO A 104 4.24 0.38 15.56
C PRO A 104 4.83 1.62 16.26
N SER A 105 6.14 1.65 16.54
CA SER A 105 6.80 2.84 17.07
C SER A 105 6.68 4.00 16.07
N LYS A 106 6.60 5.22 16.61
CA LYS A 106 6.54 6.42 15.76
C LYS A 106 7.88 6.78 15.11
N ALA A 107 8.94 6.00 15.36
CA ALA A 107 10.30 6.31 14.90
C ALA A 107 10.42 6.27 13.37
N ASN A 108 9.77 5.30 12.73
CA ASN A 108 9.90 5.07 11.28
C ASN A 108 8.82 5.80 10.46
N LEU A 109 7.85 6.45 11.12
CA LEU A 109 6.72 7.09 10.45
C LEU A 109 7.12 8.13 9.38
N PRO A 110 8.17 8.96 9.56
CA PRO A 110 8.58 9.89 8.51
C PRO A 110 8.98 9.18 7.21
N SER A 111 9.77 8.10 7.30
CA SER A 111 10.21 7.32 6.14
C SER A 111 9.05 6.55 5.52
N ILE A 112 8.20 5.93 6.33
CA ILE A 112 7.00 5.24 5.86
C ILE A 112 6.07 6.21 5.14
N ASN A 113 5.80 7.40 5.69
CA ASN A 113 4.94 8.40 5.04
C ASN A 113 5.49 8.93 3.71
N TYR A 114 6.80 8.80 3.49
CA TYR A 114 7.42 9.21 2.24
C TYR A 114 7.18 8.19 1.12
N VAL A 115 7.18 6.89 1.45
CA VAL A 115 7.10 5.80 0.46
C VAL A 115 5.77 5.07 0.42
N ASP A 116 4.96 5.15 1.48
CA ASP A 116 3.66 4.48 1.58
C ASP A 116 2.54 5.51 1.55
N SER A 117 1.64 5.35 0.57
CA SER A 117 0.38 6.05 0.51
C SER A 117 -0.79 5.15 0.90
N CYS A 118 -1.49 5.58 1.96
CA CYS A 118 -2.77 5.03 2.39
C CYS A 118 -3.97 5.88 1.92
N ASP A 119 -3.71 6.95 1.16
CA ASP A 119 -4.76 7.84 0.68
C ASP A 119 -5.38 7.28 -0.62
N PRO A 120 -6.70 6.97 -0.64
CA PRO A 120 -7.40 6.45 -1.82
C PRO A 120 -7.33 7.39 -3.04
N TYR A 121 -7.08 8.69 -2.85
CA TYR A 121 -6.94 9.67 -3.93
C TYR A 121 -5.54 9.67 -4.58
N SER A 122 -4.57 8.94 -4.01
CA SER A 122 -3.19 8.90 -4.51
C SER A 122 -3.03 8.18 -5.85
N ARG A 123 -4.00 7.33 -6.21
CA ARG A 123 -4.01 6.60 -7.49
C ARG A 123 -4.06 7.54 -8.70
N ALA A 124 -4.74 8.69 -8.58
CA ALA A 124 -4.85 9.68 -9.65
C ALA A 124 -3.54 10.44 -9.88
N HIS A 125 -2.76 10.65 -8.81
CA HIS A 125 -1.60 11.56 -8.85
C HIS A 125 -0.38 10.98 -9.57
N ILE A 126 -0.18 9.65 -9.54
CA ILE A 126 0.95 8.97 -10.20
C ILE A 126 0.74 8.83 -11.71
N HIS A 127 -0.52 8.73 -12.17
CA HIS A 127 -0.86 8.69 -13.59
C HIS A 127 -1.02 10.08 -14.24
N GLY A 128 -0.66 11.17 -13.54
CA GLY A 128 -0.71 12.53 -14.08
C GLY A 128 -2.11 13.14 -14.15
N SER A 129 -3.11 12.49 -13.56
CA SER A 129 -4.45 13.06 -13.41
C SER A 129 -4.50 13.82 -12.08
N SER A 130 -4.18 15.11 -12.11
CA SER A 130 -4.38 15.97 -10.94
C SER A 130 -5.87 16.01 -10.58
N MET A 131 -6.30 15.29 -9.55
CA MET A 131 -7.61 15.52 -8.96
C MET A 131 -7.60 16.89 -8.26
N PRO A 132 -8.47 17.85 -8.64
CA PRO A 132 -8.63 19.06 -7.86
C PRO A 132 -9.12 18.68 -6.46
N ARG A 133 -8.50 19.28 -5.43
CA ARG A 133 -8.80 19.10 -3.98
C ARG A 133 -10.27 19.32 -3.57
N SER A 134 -11.17 19.57 -4.51
CA SER A 134 -12.54 20.02 -4.28
C SER A 134 -13.61 19.22 -5.02
N LEU A 135 -13.28 18.10 -5.69
CA LEU A 135 -14.31 17.27 -6.32
C LEU A 135 -15.14 16.54 -5.26
N PRO A 136 -16.48 16.73 -5.22
CA PRO A 136 -17.37 15.95 -4.38
C PRO A 136 -17.25 14.45 -4.68
N ILE A 137 -17.36 13.63 -3.63
CA ILE A 137 -17.17 12.17 -3.65
C ILE A 137 -17.99 11.47 -4.76
N GLU A 138 -19.20 11.96 -5.03
CA GLU A 138 -20.09 11.37 -6.05
C GLU A 138 -19.64 11.66 -7.49
N GLU A 139 -18.92 12.76 -7.74
CA GLU A 139 -18.43 13.11 -9.09
C GLU A 139 -17.13 12.36 -9.42
N ALA A 140 -16.24 12.17 -8.43
CA ALA A 140 -15.02 11.39 -8.59
C ALA A 140 -15.29 9.90 -8.93
N ALA A 141 -16.38 9.34 -8.38
CA ALA A 141 -16.78 7.96 -8.66
C ALA A 141 -17.23 7.77 -10.12
N VAL A 142 -17.95 8.74 -10.67
CA VAL A 142 -18.49 8.70 -12.04
C VAL A 142 -17.40 8.93 -13.09
N GLU A 143 -16.46 9.84 -12.85
CA GLU A 143 -15.43 10.21 -13.83
C GLU A 143 -14.32 9.14 -13.93
N TYR A 144 -14.01 8.43 -12.84
CA TYR A 144 -12.89 7.49 -12.76
C TYR A 144 -13.33 6.01 -12.63
N GLY A 145 -14.63 5.73 -12.72
CA GLY A 145 -15.16 4.36 -12.79
C GLY A 145 -15.18 3.59 -11.47
N PHE A 146 -15.18 4.28 -10.32
CA PHE A 146 -15.36 3.64 -9.01
C PHE A 146 -16.85 3.39 -8.74
N SER A 147 -17.19 2.23 -8.16
CA SER A 147 -18.60 1.88 -7.94
C SER A 147 -19.09 2.48 -6.63
N ARG A 148 -20.33 3.00 -6.62
CA ARG A 148 -20.98 3.59 -5.43
C ARG A 148 -21.02 2.67 -4.19
N LEU A 149 -20.81 1.36 -4.40
CA LEU A 149 -20.76 0.35 -3.35
C LEU A 149 -19.44 0.35 -2.55
N ASP A 150 -18.36 0.93 -3.08
CA ASP A 150 -17.05 0.98 -2.42
C ASP A 150 -17.00 1.99 -1.25
N TYR A 151 -18.03 2.84 -1.13
CA TYR A 151 -18.12 3.92 -0.13
C TYR A 151 -19.20 3.70 0.94
N LEU A 152 -20.07 2.70 0.79
CA LEU A 152 -21.20 2.49 1.71
C LEU A 152 -20.83 1.77 3.03
N GLY A 153 -19.55 1.46 3.25
CA GLY A 153 -19.06 0.84 4.49
C GLY A 153 -18.79 1.79 5.65
N PHE A 154 -18.78 3.11 5.41
CA PHE A 154 -18.47 4.10 6.44
C PHE A 154 -19.48 5.26 6.39
N THR A 155 -20.52 5.15 7.20
CA THR A 155 -21.27 6.31 7.71
C THR A 155 -21.23 6.28 9.24
N PRO A 156 -21.20 7.46 9.90
CA PRO A 156 -20.72 7.66 11.27
C PRO A 156 -21.51 6.94 12.37
#